data_AF-A0A915KSE1-F1
#
_entry.id   AF-A0A915KSE1-F1
#
_cell.length_a   1.000
_cell.length_b   1.000
_cell.length_c   1.000
_cell.angle_alpha   90.00
_cell.angle_beta   90.00
_cell.angle_gamma   90.00
#
_symmetry.space_group_name_H-M   'P 1'
#
loop_
_entity.id
_entity.type
_entity.pdbx_description
1 polymer ?
#
loop_
_entity_poly.entity_id
_entity_poly.type
_entity_poly.pdbx_seq_one_letter_code
_entity_poly.pdbx_strand_id
1 'polypeptide(L)' 'MYEDKSFPVDLHTVKKDHEFLDADSLRALFRRLHVLNECARFNLTEEKYN' A
#
# COMPACT_ATOMS: atom_id res chain seq x y z
N MET A 1 -14.78 -0.96 13.38
CA MET A 1 -14.23 -2.23 12.88
C MET A 1 -13.18 -1.88 11.85
N TYR A 2 -11.91 -1.91 12.24
CA TYR A 2 -10.77 -1.51 11.40
C TYR A 2 -10.37 -2.69 10.51
N GLU A 3 -11.35 -3.21 9.78
CA GLU A 3 -11.15 -4.26 8.79
C GLU A 3 -10.84 -3.58 7.46
N ASP A 4 -9.55 -3.33 7.21
CA ASP A 4 -9.04 -3.51 5.85
C ASP A 4 -7.51 -3.65 5.89
N LYS A 5 -7.06 -4.90 6.04
CA LYS A 5 -5.68 -5.31 5.73
C LYS A 5 -5.54 -5.55 4.23
N SER A 6 -6.10 -4.71 3.38
CA SER A 6 -6.15 -4.88 1.91
C SER A 6 -4.85 -4.48 1.21
N PHE A 7 -3.71 -4.85 1.80
CA PHE A 7 -2.45 -4.79 1.09
C PHE A 7 -2.30 -6.08 0.28
N PRO A 8 -1.86 -6.02 -0.98
CA PRO A 8 -1.38 -4.83 -1.68
C PRO A 8 -2.51 -3.95 -2.23
N VAL A 9 -2.44 -2.65 -1.96
CA VAL A 9 -3.37 -1.62 -2.45
C VAL A 9 -2.79 -0.92 -3.68
N ASP A 10 -3.68 -0.56 -4.61
CA ASP A 10 -3.31 0.08 -5.85
C ASP A 10 -2.87 1.54 -5.62
N LEU A 11 -1.60 1.80 -5.91
CA LEU A 11 -0.98 3.11 -5.77
C LEU A 11 -1.59 4.17 -6.72
N HIS A 12 -2.14 3.75 -7.86
CA HIS A 12 -2.78 4.65 -8.81
C HIS A 12 -4.10 5.18 -8.25
N THR A 13 -4.90 4.30 -7.64
CA THR A 13 -6.12 4.68 -6.92
C THR A 13 -5.80 5.62 -5.76
N VAL A 14 -4.79 5.29 -4.93
CA VAL A 14 -4.38 6.15 -3.81
C VAL A 14 -3.95 7.52 -4.30
N LYS A 15 -3.19 7.61 -5.40
CA LYS A 15 -2.77 8.89 -5.97
C LYS A 15 -3.94 9.75 -6.43
N LYS A 16 -4.99 9.14 -6.97
CA LYS A 16 -6.19 9.83 -7.44
C LYS A 16 -7.06 10.30 -6.28
N ASP A 17 -7.23 9.48 -5.25
CA ASP A 17 -7.92 9.88 -4.01
C ASP A 17 -7.16 10.96 -3.23
N HIS A 18 -5.83 11.01 -3.38
CA HIS A 18 -4.93 11.91 -2.67
C HIS A 18 -4.28 12.95 -3.58
N GLU A 19 -4.90 13.30 -4.71
CA GLU A 19 -4.36 14.28 -5.67
C GLU A 19 -4.23 15.70 -5.09
N PHE A 20 -4.95 15.96 -3.99
CA PHE A 20 -4.96 17.22 -3.24
C PHE A 20 -3.73 17.44 -2.34
N LEU A 21 -2.94 16.38 -2.11
CA LEU A 21 -1.77 16.43 -1.24
C LEU A 21 -0.55 16.93 -2.00
N ASP A 22 0.32 17.67 -1.30
CA ASP A 22 1.59 18.11 -1.84
C ASP A 22 2.46 16.95 -2.32
N ALA A 23 3.31 17.21 -3.30
CA ALA A 23 4.19 16.20 -3.89
C ALA A 23 5.08 15.49 -2.85
N ASP A 24 5.47 16.19 -1.78
CA ASP A 24 6.27 15.60 -0.70
C ASP A 24 5.43 14.64 0.18
N SER A 25 4.21 15.04 0.54
CA SER A 25 3.26 14.20 1.27
C SER A 25 2.86 12.96 0.47
N LEU A 26 2.62 13.11 -0.84
CA LEU A 26 2.41 11.98 -1.76
C LEU A 26 3.62 11.06 -1.81
N ARG A 27 4.85 11.58 -1.92
CA ARG A 27 6.07 10.75 -1.91
C ARG A 27 6.27 10.01 -0.59
N ALA A 28 5.95 10.62 0.55
CA ALA A 28 6.01 9.96 1.85
C ALA A 28 4.97 8.84 1.95
N LEU A 29 3.75 9.09 1.48
CA LEU A 29 2.66 8.12 1.43
C LEU A 29 3.03 6.93 0.54
N PHE A 30 3.44 7.18 -0.71
CA PHE A 30 3.88 6.16 -1.66
C PHE A 30 5.00 5.28 -1.11
N ARG A 31 6.00 5.86 -0.42
CA ARG A 31 7.08 5.09 0.21
C ARG A 31 6.57 4.12 1.27
N ARG A 32 5.65 4.56 2.14
CA ARG A 32 5.04 3.69 3.16
C ARG A 32 4.18 2.60 2.53
N LEU A 33 3.35 2.95 1.56
CA LEU A 33 2.51 2.01 0.82
C LEU A 33 3.34 0.98 0.05
N HIS A 34 4.46 1.37 -0.53
CA HIS A 34 5.35 0.45 -1.24
C HIS A 34 5.89 -0.64 -0.30
N VAL A 35 6.39 -0.24 0.88
CA VAL A 35 6.87 -1.19 1.90
C VAL A 35 5.74 -2.08 2.39
N LEU A 36 4.55 -1.53 2.68
CA LEU A 36 3.40 -2.32 3.10
C LEU A 36 2.91 -3.29 2.01
N ASN A 37 2.89 -2.85 0.75
CA ASN A 37 2.57 -3.69 -0.41
C ASN A 37 3.57 -4.84 -0.56
N GLU A 38 4.88 -4.56 -0.42
CA GLU A 38 5.88 -5.62 -0.44
C GLU A 38 5.70 -6.59 0.73
N CYS A 39 5.57 -6.10 1.97
CA CYS A 39 5.35 -6.96 3.13
C CYS A 39 4.10 -7.85 2.97
N ALA A 40 3.00 -7.31 2.43
CA ALA A 40 1.80 -8.09 2.17
C ALA A 40 2.01 -9.13 1.06
N ARG A 41 2.74 -8.78 0.00
CA ARG A 41 3.12 -9.74 -1.07
C ARG A 41 3.98 -10.88 -0.52
N PHE A 42 4.93 -10.58 0.37
CA PHE A 42 5.76 -11.59 1.02
C PHE A 42 4.94 -12.52 1.92
N ASN A 43 4.02 -11.98 2.73
CA ASN A 43 3.13 -12.79 3.56
C ASN A 43 2.19 -13.67 2.71
N LEU A 44 1.65 -13.15 1.59
CA LEU A 44 0.85 -13.94 0.64
C LEU A 44 1.65 -15.08 0.00
N THR A 45 2.95 -14.90 -0.23
CA THR A 45 3.82 -15.95 -0.77
C THR A 45 4.28 -16.96 0.28
N GLU A 46 4.42 -16.58 1.55
CA GLU A 46 4.75 -17.50 2.65
C GLU A 46 3.60 -18.49 2.92
N GLU A 47 2.33 -18.09 2.69
CA GLU A 47 1.17 -19.00 2.77
C GLU A 47 1.08 -20.00 1.59
N LYS A 48 1.90 -19.84 0.54
CA LYS A 48 1.93 -20.73 -0.64
C LYS A 48 2.96 -21.87 -0.54
N TYR A 49 3.77 -21.89 0.51
CA TYR A 49 4.83 -22.90 0.74
C TYR A 49 4.69 -23.65 2.07
N ASN A 50 3.47 -23.68 2.65
CA ASN A 50 3.11 -24.54 3.78
C ASN A 50 1.84 -25.33 3.47
#